data_AF-A0AAW1M8G9-F1
#
_entry.id   AF-A0AAW1M8G9-F1
#
_cell.length_a   1.000
_cell.length_b   1.000
_cell.length_c   1.000
_cell.angle_alpha   90.00
_cell.angle_beta   90.00
_cell.angle_gamma   90.00
#
_symmetry.space_group_name_H-M   'P 1'
#
loop_
_entity.id
_entity.type
_entity.pdbx_description
1 polymer ?
#
loop_
_entity_poly.entity_id
_entity_poly.type
_entity_poly.pdbx_seq_one_letter_code
_entity_poly.pdbx_strand_id
1 'polypeptide(L)'
;MYIINLAIVFFIYIKTDVLPWWALSLLCLSKRVHSIFVLRLFNDCIAMTLLHAALATLLYQKWWLGLIVFSLAVSIKMNVLLYAPPLLLLMLKAMDISGTIVALGGAAMVQILLGFPFLVSYPVAYISGAFNLGRVFIHFWSVNFKFVPEPIFVSKTFAVSLLLVHLGLLAAFSHRKWCKHEGGILKVLHAVYVSTVSSFPLRQLYAYGTTSKSLKEEHIVTTMFAGNFIGIVCARSLHYQFYSWYFFSVPYLLWKTRFPTLLRIALFAIVECCWNVYPSNSYSSAILLCVHLLILWGLWIAPPEYPYVDDKTPSRKKKN
;
A
#
# COMPACT_ATOMS: atom_id res chain seq x y z
N MET A 1 7.38 -0.30 -20.02
CA MET A 1 6.74 -0.10 -18.70
C MET A 1 6.04 -1.34 -18.16
N TYR A 2 5.02 -1.90 -18.83
CA TYR A 2 4.29 -3.09 -18.33
C TYR A 2 5.20 -4.24 -17.87
N ILE A 3 6.11 -4.68 -18.76
CA ILE A 3 7.03 -5.80 -18.49
C ILE A 3 7.97 -5.51 -17.32
N ILE A 4 8.45 -4.26 -17.19
CA ILE A 4 9.30 -3.85 -16.07
C ILE A 4 8.53 -3.94 -14.76
N ASN A 5 7.32 -3.38 -14.71
CA ASN A 5 6.47 -3.47 -13.53
C ASN A 5 6.16 -4.92 -13.17
N LEU A 6 5.80 -5.74 -14.17
CA LEU A 6 5.51 -7.16 -13.97
C LEU A 6 6.73 -7.92 -13.44
N ALA A 7 7.93 -7.66 -13.94
CA ALA A 7 9.17 -8.27 -13.46
C ALA A 7 9.43 -7.91 -11.97
N ILE A 8 9.21 -6.65 -11.58
CA ILE A 8 9.34 -6.23 -10.18
C ILE A 8 8.29 -6.91 -9.30
N VAL A 9 7.03 -7.00 -9.77
CA VAL A 9 5.95 -7.68 -9.03
C VAL A 9 6.25 -9.17 -8.88
N PHE A 10 6.73 -9.85 -9.92
CA PHE A 10 7.17 -11.24 -9.82
C PHE A 10 8.31 -11.41 -8.83
N PHE A 11 9.30 -10.51 -8.85
CA PHE A 11 10.36 -10.52 -7.85
C PHE A 11 9.80 -10.41 -6.42
N ILE A 12 8.86 -9.50 -6.17
CA ILE A 12 8.20 -9.35 -4.87
C ILE A 12 7.50 -10.66 -4.46
N TYR A 13 6.72 -11.26 -5.37
CA TYR A 13 5.96 -12.48 -5.08
C TYR A 13 6.88 -13.67 -4.78
N ILE A 14 7.89 -13.89 -5.61
CA ILE A 14 8.89 -14.96 -5.42
C ILE A 14 9.64 -14.77 -4.10
N LYS A 15 9.98 -13.53 -3.75
CA LYS A 15 10.69 -13.22 -2.51
C LYS A 15 9.85 -13.49 -1.26
N THR A 16 8.53 -13.32 -1.35
CA THR A 16 7.60 -13.57 -0.23
C THR A 16 7.11 -15.02 -0.13
N ASP A 17 7.19 -15.81 -1.20
CA ASP A 17 6.77 -17.22 -1.27
C ASP A 17 5.34 -17.53 -0.75
N VAL A 18 4.42 -16.58 -0.91
CA VAL A 18 3.02 -16.71 -0.44
C VAL A 18 2.12 -17.48 -1.42
N LEU A 19 2.43 -17.41 -2.72
CA LEU A 19 1.58 -17.95 -3.79
C LEU A 19 2.26 -19.13 -4.48
N PRO A 20 1.49 -20.16 -4.89
CA PRO A 20 2.02 -21.22 -5.73
C PRO A 20 2.42 -20.67 -7.10
N TRP A 21 3.45 -21.28 -7.70
CA TRP A 21 4.04 -20.83 -8.98
C TRP A 21 3.02 -20.58 -10.10
N TRP A 22 2.00 -21.43 -10.22
CA TRP A 22 0.96 -21.27 -11.24
C TRP A 22 0.13 -19.99 -11.05
N ALA A 23 -0.05 -19.49 -9.81
CA ALA A 23 -0.85 -18.31 -9.52
C ALA A 23 -0.16 -17.01 -9.95
N LEU A 24 1.14 -17.04 -10.27
CA LEU A 24 1.82 -15.92 -10.93
C LEU A 24 1.20 -15.60 -12.29
N SER A 25 0.60 -16.60 -12.97
CA SER A 25 -0.12 -16.37 -14.23
C SER A 25 -1.27 -15.36 -14.08
N LEU A 26 -1.93 -15.30 -12.91
CA LEU A 26 -3.04 -14.37 -12.65
C LEU A 26 -2.63 -12.90 -12.84
N LEU A 27 -1.36 -12.57 -12.59
CA LEU A 27 -0.81 -11.22 -12.76
C LEU A 27 -0.72 -10.79 -14.24
N CYS A 28 -0.83 -11.74 -15.17
CA CYS A 28 -0.75 -11.49 -16.61
C CYS A 28 -2.12 -11.46 -17.29
N LEU A 29 -3.19 -11.93 -16.63
CA LEU A 29 -4.48 -12.22 -17.29
C LEU A 29 -5.37 -11.00 -17.51
N SER A 30 -5.07 -9.85 -16.91
CA SER A 30 -5.97 -8.70 -17.01
C SER A 30 -5.83 -7.95 -18.33
N LYS A 31 -6.87 -8.06 -19.16
CA LYS A 31 -7.04 -7.26 -20.39
C LYS A 31 -6.99 -5.76 -20.10
N ARG A 32 -7.66 -5.32 -19.03
CA ARG A 32 -7.75 -3.90 -18.69
C ARG A 32 -6.40 -3.33 -18.26
N VAL A 33 -5.66 -4.05 -17.42
CA VAL A 33 -4.33 -3.60 -16.96
C VAL A 33 -3.37 -3.53 -18.13
N HIS A 34 -3.42 -4.50 -19.04
CA HIS A 34 -2.61 -4.44 -20.27
C HIS A 34 -2.96 -3.20 -21.12
N SER A 35 -4.25 -2.91 -21.32
CA SER A 35 -4.69 -1.70 -22.01
C SER A 35 -4.22 -0.41 -21.33
N ILE A 36 -4.27 -0.34 -20.00
CA ILE A 36 -3.82 0.82 -19.22
C ILE A 36 -2.31 1.04 -19.40
N PHE A 37 -1.50 -0.02 -19.28
CA PHE A 37 -0.04 0.08 -19.35
C PHE A 37 0.52 0.24 -20.76
N VAL A 38 -0.08 -0.40 -21.76
CA VAL A 38 0.48 -0.47 -23.12
C VAL A 38 -0.15 0.55 -24.06
N LEU A 39 -1.49 0.68 -24.04
CA LEU A 39 -2.18 1.54 -25.02
C LEU A 39 -2.34 2.98 -24.53
N ARG A 40 -2.66 3.16 -23.23
CA ARG A 40 -3.00 4.49 -22.69
C ARG A 40 -1.83 5.19 -22.00
N LEU A 41 -0.88 4.41 -21.48
CA LEU A 41 0.32 4.87 -20.77
C LEU A 41 0.03 6.02 -19.79
N PHE A 42 -1.00 5.86 -18.96
CA PHE A 42 -1.31 6.87 -17.95
C PHE A 42 -0.17 7.00 -16.94
N ASN A 43 -0.06 8.18 -16.32
CA ASN A 43 0.90 8.44 -15.24
C ASN A 43 0.80 7.42 -14.09
N ASP A 44 -0.38 6.80 -13.91
CA ASP A 44 -0.61 5.68 -13.00
C ASP A 44 0.41 4.55 -13.19
N CYS A 45 0.76 4.22 -14.43
CA CYS A 45 1.68 3.13 -14.74
C CYS A 45 3.09 3.41 -14.22
N ILE A 46 3.57 4.66 -14.37
CA ILE A 46 4.89 5.07 -13.89
C ILE A 46 4.88 5.14 -12.36
N ALA A 47 3.85 5.77 -11.77
CA ALA A 47 3.69 5.86 -10.32
C ALA A 47 3.67 4.47 -9.66
N MET A 48 2.90 3.52 -10.21
CA MET A 48 2.83 2.16 -9.67
C MET A 48 4.12 1.38 -9.89
N THR A 49 4.84 1.60 -11.01
CA THR A 49 6.16 0.95 -11.23
C THR A 49 7.18 1.41 -10.19
N LEU A 50 7.24 2.73 -9.92
CA LEU A 50 8.12 3.27 -8.88
C LEU A 50 7.71 2.80 -7.48
N LEU A 51 6.41 2.73 -7.19
CA LEU A 51 5.92 2.20 -5.93
C LEU A 51 6.31 0.72 -5.73
N HIS A 52 6.17 -0.13 -6.75
CA HIS A 52 6.62 -1.53 -6.64
C HIS A 52 8.15 -1.61 -6.52
N ALA A 53 8.91 -0.73 -7.19
CA ALA A 53 10.35 -0.63 -7.01
C ALA A 53 10.73 -0.23 -5.57
N ALA A 54 10.01 0.74 -4.99
CA ALA A 54 10.15 1.12 -3.58
C ALA A 54 9.87 -0.09 -2.69
N LEU A 55 8.76 -0.79 -2.89
CA LEU A 55 8.43 -2.00 -2.12
C LEU A 55 9.53 -3.07 -2.23
N ALA A 56 10.05 -3.33 -3.44
CA ALA A 56 11.16 -4.27 -3.63
C ALA A 56 12.41 -3.87 -2.85
N THR A 57 12.76 -2.58 -2.77
CA THR A 57 13.88 -2.11 -1.94
C THR A 57 13.61 -2.23 -0.44
N LEU A 58 12.35 -2.10 0.00
CA LEU A 58 11.95 -2.33 1.39
C LEU A 58 12.13 -3.80 1.79
N LEU A 59 11.92 -4.76 0.88
CA LEU A 59 12.19 -6.19 1.16
C LEU A 59 13.66 -6.47 1.47
N TYR A 60 14.57 -5.66 0.94
CA TYR A 60 16.00 -5.71 1.27
C TYR A 60 16.37 -4.90 2.52
N GLN A 61 15.38 -4.46 3.30
CA GLN A 61 15.57 -3.59 4.48
C GLN A 61 16.28 -2.25 4.16
N LYS A 62 16.29 -1.82 2.89
CA LYS A 62 16.87 -0.53 2.47
C LYS A 62 15.85 0.59 2.61
N TRP A 63 15.41 0.84 3.84
CA TRP A 63 14.30 1.77 4.18
C TRP A 63 14.49 3.19 3.61
N TRP A 64 15.70 3.73 3.72
CA TRP A 64 16.09 5.04 3.19
C TRP A 64 15.85 5.16 1.68
N LEU A 65 16.40 4.21 0.92
CA LEU A 65 16.25 4.16 -0.52
C LEU A 65 14.79 3.92 -0.92
N GLY A 66 14.11 3.00 -0.22
CA GLY A 66 12.70 2.72 -0.46
C GLY A 66 11.83 3.95 -0.28
N LEU A 67 12.10 4.77 0.73
CA LEU A 67 11.34 6.00 0.96
C LEU A 67 11.67 7.11 -0.05
N ILE A 68 12.92 7.22 -0.52
CA ILE A 68 13.29 8.12 -1.62
C ILE A 68 12.54 7.73 -2.90
N VAL A 69 12.54 6.45 -3.27
CA VAL A 69 11.82 5.94 -4.46
C VAL A 69 10.31 6.08 -4.28
N PHE A 70 9.79 5.86 -3.07
CA PHE A 70 8.39 6.11 -2.74
C PHE A 70 8.01 7.58 -2.92
N SER A 71 8.86 8.51 -2.51
CA SER A 71 8.65 9.95 -2.72
C SER A 71 8.62 10.31 -4.20
N LEU A 72 9.51 9.71 -5.01
CA LEU A 72 9.44 9.85 -6.47
C LEU A 72 8.10 9.37 -7.03
N ALA A 73 7.57 8.23 -6.55
CA ALA A 73 6.26 7.75 -6.96
C ALA A 73 5.11 8.72 -6.58
N VAL A 74 5.15 9.29 -5.37
CA VAL A 74 4.19 10.31 -4.91
C VAL A 74 4.23 11.57 -5.78
N SER A 75 5.43 11.98 -6.24
CA SER A 75 5.60 13.16 -7.10
C SER A 75 4.90 13.01 -8.47
N ILE A 76 4.71 11.77 -8.94
CA ILE A 76 3.99 11.49 -10.19
C ILE A 76 2.49 11.46 -9.93
N LYS A 77 2.06 10.77 -8.86
CA LYS A 77 0.64 10.64 -8.54
C LYS A 77 0.39 10.43 -7.05
N MET A 78 -0.53 11.24 -6.52
CA MET A 78 -0.90 11.26 -5.10
C MET A 78 -1.56 9.97 -4.60
N ASN A 79 -2.08 9.10 -5.48
CA ASN A 79 -2.70 7.83 -5.07
C ASN A 79 -1.74 6.95 -4.26
N VAL A 80 -0.43 7.09 -4.49
CA VAL A 80 0.61 6.39 -3.76
C VAL A 80 0.56 6.68 -2.26
N LEU A 81 0.01 7.82 -1.83
CA LEU A 81 -0.19 8.15 -0.41
C LEU A 81 -1.10 7.16 0.35
N LEU A 82 -1.91 6.35 -0.35
CA LEU A 82 -2.68 5.27 0.30
C LEU A 82 -1.77 4.25 1.00
N TYR A 83 -0.50 4.15 0.59
CA TYR A 83 0.51 3.32 1.20
C TYR A 83 1.30 4.03 2.32
N ALA A 84 1.12 5.34 2.52
CA ALA A 84 1.92 6.09 3.50
C ALA A 84 1.63 5.67 4.96
N PRO A 85 0.37 5.47 5.41
CA PRO A 85 0.11 4.99 6.77
C PRO A 85 0.74 3.62 7.09
N PRO A 86 0.57 2.55 6.27
CA PRO A 86 1.24 1.27 6.54
C PRO A 86 2.76 1.38 6.43
N LEU A 87 3.31 2.19 5.52
CA LEU A 87 4.75 2.39 5.39
C LEU A 87 5.34 3.02 6.64
N LEU A 88 4.70 4.09 7.16
CA LEU A 88 5.14 4.74 8.39
C LEU A 88 5.14 3.76 9.56
N LEU A 89 4.09 2.95 9.68
CA LEU A 89 4.03 1.93 10.74
C LEU A 89 5.19 0.93 10.62
N LEU A 90 5.47 0.43 9.41
CA LEU A 90 6.59 -0.50 9.19
C LEU A 90 7.94 0.13 9.51
N MET A 91 8.14 1.40 9.14
CA MET A 91 9.36 2.14 9.48
C MET A 91 9.54 2.28 10.98
N LEU A 92 8.49 2.64 11.72
CA LEU A 92 8.55 2.73 13.19
C LEU A 92 8.84 1.38 13.86
N LYS A 93 8.56 0.25 13.18
CA LYS A 93 8.90 -1.10 13.66
C LYS A 93 10.31 -1.54 13.28
N ALA A 94 10.83 -1.07 12.16
CA ALA A 94 12.12 -1.49 11.61
C ALA A 94 13.29 -0.57 12.01
N MET A 95 13.00 0.72 12.26
CA MET A 95 13.98 1.78 12.48
C MET A 95 13.65 2.54 13.77
N ASP A 96 14.65 3.15 14.38
CA ASP A 96 14.43 4.10 15.47
C ASP A 96 13.76 5.40 14.95
N ILE A 97 13.22 6.23 15.86
CA ILE A 97 12.61 7.52 15.48
C ILE A 97 13.60 8.38 14.71
N SER A 98 14.85 8.49 15.19
CA SER A 98 15.84 9.33 14.52
C SER A 98 16.04 8.88 13.07
N GLY A 99 16.18 7.57 12.84
CA GLY A 99 16.28 7.02 11.49
C GLY A 99 15.04 7.28 10.65
N THR A 100 13.85 7.16 11.25
CA THR A 100 12.58 7.47 10.58
C THR A 100 12.49 8.95 10.19
N ILE A 101 12.89 9.87 11.08
CA ILE A 101 12.87 11.32 10.85
C ILE A 101 13.81 11.70 9.71
N VAL A 102 15.08 11.26 9.73
CA VAL A 102 15.99 11.64 8.64
C VAL A 102 15.60 10.95 7.33
N ALA A 103 14.97 9.77 7.35
CA ALA A 103 14.43 9.15 6.14
C ALA A 103 13.27 9.99 5.56
N LEU A 104 12.32 10.41 6.40
CA LEU A 104 11.25 11.34 6.02
C LEU A 104 11.80 12.67 5.52
N GLY A 105 12.89 13.17 6.12
CA GLY A 105 13.61 14.35 5.65
C GLY A 105 14.16 14.17 4.23
N GLY A 106 14.76 13.02 3.92
CA GLY A 106 15.19 12.68 2.57
C GLY A 106 14.05 12.62 1.56
N ALA A 107 12.91 12.06 1.96
CA ALA A 107 11.70 12.04 1.13
C ALA A 107 11.13 13.44 0.88
N ALA A 108 11.11 14.29 1.90
CA ALA A 108 10.69 15.69 1.78
C ALA A 108 11.64 16.49 0.89
N MET A 109 12.95 16.25 0.97
CA MET A 109 13.95 16.87 0.10
C MET A 109 13.67 16.57 -1.38
N VAL A 110 13.30 15.33 -1.73
CA VAL A 110 12.90 14.98 -3.10
C VAL A 110 11.72 15.83 -3.58
N GLN A 111 10.69 16.01 -2.74
CA GLN A 111 9.53 16.84 -3.09
C GLN A 111 9.91 18.31 -3.26
N ILE A 112 10.75 18.85 -2.38
CA ILE A 112 11.23 20.24 -2.45
C ILE A 112 12.05 20.45 -3.74
N LEU A 113 12.97 19.54 -4.05
CA LEU A 113 13.82 19.66 -5.25
C LEU A 113 13.00 19.60 -6.54
N LEU A 114 12.05 18.67 -6.65
CA LEU A 114 11.19 18.56 -7.83
C LEU A 114 10.19 19.72 -7.93
N GLY A 115 9.69 20.21 -6.79
CA GLY A 115 8.76 21.33 -6.71
C GLY A 115 9.41 22.72 -6.77
N PHE A 116 10.73 22.81 -6.60
CA PHE A 116 11.48 24.06 -6.40
C PHE A 116 11.10 25.19 -7.37
N PRO A 117 11.10 25.01 -8.71
CA PRO A 117 10.78 26.11 -9.62
C PRO A 117 9.36 26.67 -9.39
N PHE A 118 8.43 25.82 -8.98
CA PHE A 118 7.04 26.21 -8.71
C PHE A 118 6.87 26.77 -7.30
N LEU A 119 7.62 26.26 -6.31
CA LEU A 119 7.58 26.75 -4.93
C LEU A 119 8.14 28.18 -4.82
N VAL A 120 9.14 28.54 -5.63
CA VAL A 120 9.68 29.89 -5.66
C VAL A 120 8.75 30.85 -6.41
N SER A 121 8.17 30.41 -7.52
CA SER A 121 7.39 31.29 -8.40
C SER A 121 5.91 31.42 -7.97
N TYR A 122 5.27 30.31 -7.60
CA TYR A 122 3.83 30.22 -7.34
C TYR A 122 3.50 29.18 -6.25
N PRO A 123 3.96 29.36 -4.99
CA PRO A 123 3.87 28.34 -3.94
C PRO A 123 2.42 27.91 -3.64
N VAL A 124 1.50 28.87 -3.51
CA VAL A 124 0.09 28.58 -3.18
C VAL A 124 -0.59 27.80 -4.31
N ALA A 125 -0.37 28.20 -5.57
CA ALA A 125 -0.95 27.52 -6.73
C ALA A 125 -0.36 26.11 -6.90
N TYR A 126 0.94 25.96 -6.69
CA TYR A 126 1.60 24.65 -6.75
C TYR A 126 1.06 23.69 -5.69
N ILE A 127 1.07 24.08 -4.41
CA ILE A 127 0.63 23.20 -3.32
C ILE A 127 -0.85 22.83 -3.46
N SER A 128 -1.71 23.81 -3.76
CA SER A 128 -3.15 23.56 -3.95
C SER A 128 -3.45 22.71 -5.21
N GLY A 129 -2.63 22.84 -6.25
CA GLY A 129 -2.73 22.04 -7.47
C GLY A 129 -2.21 20.61 -7.31
N ALA A 130 -1.04 20.45 -6.67
CA ALA A 130 -0.39 19.16 -6.45
C ALA A 130 -1.18 18.26 -5.49
N PHE A 131 -1.71 18.83 -4.40
CA PHE A 131 -2.49 18.12 -3.38
C PHE A 131 -3.94 18.59 -3.35
N ASN A 132 -4.65 18.44 -4.48
CA ASN A 132 -6.05 18.83 -4.59
C ASN A 132 -7.00 17.80 -3.93
N LEU A 133 -7.12 17.88 -2.61
CA LEU A 133 -8.03 17.04 -1.80
C LEU A 133 -9.51 17.41 -1.98
N GLY A 134 -9.81 18.59 -2.52
CA GLY A 134 -11.17 19.05 -2.79
C GLY A 134 -11.77 18.51 -4.09
N ARG A 135 -10.97 17.81 -4.92
CA ARG A 135 -11.41 17.32 -6.23
C ARG A 135 -12.54 16.30 -6.07
N VAL A 136 -13.65 16.58 -6.73
CA VAL A 136 -14.77 15.64 -6.89
C VAL A 136 -14.72 15.10 -8.31
N PHE A 137 -14.67 13.77 -8.44
CA PHE A 137 -14.75 13.11 -9.73
C PHE A 137 -16.21 12.91 -10.15
N ILE A 138 -16.45 12.96 -11.46
CA ILE A 138 -17.78 12.82 -12.05
C ILE A 138 -18.31 11.40 -11.77
N HIS A 139 -19.51 11.31 -11.19
CA HIS A 139 -20.15 10.03 -10.83
C HIS A 139 -20.31 9.07 -12.02
N PHE A 140 -20.43 9.61 -13.24
CA PHE A 140 -20.50 8.83 -14.47
C PHE A 140 -19.38 7.80 -14.62
N TRP A 141 -18.13 8.19 -14.31
CA TRP A 141 -16.94 7.36 -14.52
C TRP A 141 -16.57 6.46 -13.33
N SER A 142 -17.29 6.56 -12.21
CA SER A 142 -16.97 5.78 -11.03
C SER A 142 -17.41 4.32 -11.17
N VAL A 143 -16.49 3.41 -10.91
CA VAL A 143 -16.73 1.97 -10.79
C VAL A 143 -17.16 1.63 -9.35
N ASN A 144 -16.60 2.32 -8.36
CA ASN A 144 -16.99 2.17 -6.95
C ASN A 144 -18.19 3.06 -6.61
N PHE A 145 -19.04 2.61 -5.69
CA PHE A 145 -20.24 3.32 -5.23
C PHE A 145 -21.18 3.85 -6.33
N LYS A 146 -21.21 3.23 -7.52
CA LYS A 146 -22.07 3.63 -8.65
C LYS A 146 -23.56 3.46 -8.35
N PHE A 147 -23.89 2.57 -7.42
CA PHE A 147 -25.25 2.35 -6.92
C PHE A 147 -25.74 3.47 -6.00
N VAL A 148 -24.85 4.36 -5.53
CA VAL A 148 -25.20 5.49 -4.68
C VAL A 148 -25.74 6.62 -5.57
N PRO A 149 -26.89 7.23 -5.24
CA PRO A 149 -27.39 8.38 -5.97
C PRO A 149 -26.38 9.52 -6.03
N GLU A 150 -26.27 10.17 -7.19
CA GLU A 150 -25.27 11.22 -7.43
C GLU A 150 -25.28 12.38 -6.40
N PRO A 151 -26.43 12.88 -5.91
CA PRO A 151 -26.45 13.92 -4.87
C PRO A 151 -25.76 13.48 -3.57
N ILE A 152 -25.89 12.20 -3.21
CA ILE A 152 -25.25 11.62 -2.03
C ILE A 152 -23.77 11.38 -2.31
N PHE A 153 -23.44 10.84 -3.49
CA PHE A 153 -22.07 10.57 -3.92
C PHE A 153 -21.19 11.81 -3.90
N VAL A 154 -21.68 12.95 -4.39
CA VAL A 154 -20.91 14.20 -4.44
C VAL A 154 -20.83 14.88 -3.06
N SER A 155 -21.72 14.54 -2.12
CA SER A 155 -21.81 15.19 -0.82
C SER A 155 -20.53 15.09 0.01
N LYS A 156 -20.25 16.16 0.77
CA LYS A 156 -19.12 16.21 1.72
C LYS A 156 -19.31 15.21 2.86
N THR A 157 -20.55 15.03 3.33
CA THR A 157 -20.89 14.06 4.37
C THR A 157 -20.49 12.65 3.99
N PHE A 158 -20.80 12.23 2.76
CA PHE A 158 -20.40 10.91 2.28
C PHE A 158 -18.88 10.76 2.19
N ALA A 159 -18.17 11.75 1.63
CA ALA A 159 -16.71 11.73 1.56
C ALA A 159 -16.03 11.66 2.95
N VAL A 160 -16.50 12.47 3.92
CA VAL A 160 -15.97 12.46 5.30
C VAL A 160 -16.29 11.14 5.99
N SER A 161 -17.48 10.58 5.80
CA SER A 161 -17.83 9.28 6.38
C SER A 161 -16.91 8.16 5.87
N LEU A 162 -16.62 8.12 4.57
CA LEU A 162 -15.68 7.17 3.98
C LEU A 162 -14.25 7.36 4.50
N LEU A 163 -13.82 8.61 4.73
CA LEU A 163 -12.53 8.90 5.33
C LEU A 163 -12.44 8.41 6.77
N LEU A 164 -13.49 8.62 7.58
CA LEU A 164 -13.55 8.12 8.96
C LEU A 164 -13.52 6.59 9.00
N VAL A 165 -14.26 5.93 8.10
CA VAL A 165 -14.22 4.47 7.95
C VAL A 165 -12.82 4.00 7.53
N HIS A 166 -12.17 4.69 6.59
CA HIS A 166 -10.81 4.38 6.17
C HIS A 166 -9.81 4.44 7.34
N LEU A 167 -9.81 5.54 8.09
CA LEU A 167 -8.93 5.71 9.24
C LEU A 167 -9.25 4.71 10.36
N GLY A 168 -10.53 4.43 10.60
CA GLY A 168 -10.98 3.42 11.55
C GLY A 168 -10.51 2.01 11.19
N LEU A 169 -10.62 1.61 9.92
CA LEU A 169 -10.13 0.33 9.42
C LEU A 169 -8.61 0.23 9.52
N LEU A 170 -7.87 1.28 9.13
CA LEU A 170 -6.41 1.33 9.29
C LEU A 170 -5.99 1.18 10.75
N ALA A 171 -6.65 1.89 11.68
CA ALA A 171 -6.37 1.79 13.11
C ALA A 171 -6.69 0.39 13.64
N ALA A 172 -7.82 -0.21 13.23
CA ALA A 172 -8.21 -1.55 13.63
C ALA A 172 -7.22 -2.62 13.14
N PHE A 173 -6.82 -2.58 11.86
CA PHE A 173 -5.82 -3.49 11.30
C PHE A 173 -4.46 -3.29 11.95
N SER A 174 -4.04 -2.03 12.15
CA SER A 174 -2.77 -1.73 12.81
C SER A 174 -2.73 -2.30 14.23
N HIS A 175 -3.79 -2.11 15.01
CA HIS A 175 -3.86 -2.57 16.40
C HIS A 175 -4.01 -4.09 16.52
N ARG A 176 -4.89 -4.72 15.75
CA ARG A 176 -5.26 -6.14 15.91
C ARG A 176 -4.51 -7.11 15.01
N LYS A 177 -3.91 -6.66 13.92
CA LYS A 177 -3.18 -7.50 12.96
C LYS A 177 -1.70 -7.17 12.90
N TRP A 178 -1.37 -5.93 12.55
CA TRP A 178 0.02 -5.58 12.23
C TRP A 178 0.89 -5.39 13.47
N CYS A 179 0.31 -4.99 14.61
CA CYS A 179 1.01 -4.77 15.88
C CYS A 179 0.55 -5.71 17.00
N LYS A 180 -0.09 -6.84 16.69
CA LYS A 180 -0.66 -7.70 17.74
C LYS A 180 0.40 -8.34 18.63
N HIS A 181 1.55 -8.71 18.07
CA HIS A 181 2.63 -9.33 18.83
C HIS A 181 3.37 -8.35 19.75
N GLU A 182 3.28 -7.07 19.44
CA GLU A 182 3.81 -5.94 20.20
C GLU A 182 2.80 -5.43 21.24
N GLY A 183 1.62 -6.05 21.33
CA GLY A 183 0.53 -5.69 22.23
C GLY A 183 -0.27 -4.46 21.80
N GLY A 184 -0.25 -4.14 20.50
CA GLY A 184 -1.06 -3.12 19.84
C GLY A 184 -0.30 -1.85 19.46
N ILE A 185 -0.90 -1.04 18.58
CA ILE A 185 -0.26 0.19 18.07
C ILE A 185 0.11 1.19 19.16
N LEU A 186 -0.71 1.32 20.22
CA LEU A 186 -0.43 2.24 21.32
C LEU A 186 0.86 1.87 22.07
N LYS A 187 1.13 0.57 22.27
CA LYS A 187 2.37 0.11 22.89
C LYS A 187 3.58 0.33 21.99
N VAL A 188 3.41 0.13 20.68
CA VAL A 188 4.46 0.46 19.70
C VAL A 188 4.80 1.94 19.77
N LEU A 189 3.80 2.83 19.68
CA LEU A 189 4.01 4.27 19.75
C LEU A 189 4.60 4.70 21.10
N HIS A 190 4.16 4.12 22.21
CA HIS A 190 4.72 4.40 23.53
C HIS A 190 6.18 3.94 23.65
N ALA A 191 6.51 2.73 23.19
CA ALA A 191 7.89 2.23 23.19
C ALA A 191 8.82 3.12 22.36
N VAL A 192 8.32 3.55 21.20
CA VAL A 192 8.98 4.47 20.27
C VAL A 192 9.21 5.84 20.93
N TYR A 193 8.20 6.40 21.61
CA TYR A 193 8.30 7.65 22.36
C TYR A 193 9.32 7.57 23.50
N VAL A 194 9.24 6.55 24.36
CA VAL A 194 10.14 6.35 25.50
C VAL A 194 11.59 6.24 25.04
N SER A 195 11.86 5.45 24.00
CA SER A 195 13.20 5.30 23.40
C SER A 195 13.81 6.63 22.99
N THR A 196 12.99 7.56 22.51
CA THR A 196 13.44 8.86 22.02
C THR A 196 13.74 9.83 23.16
N VAL A 197 12.90 9.85 24.19
CA VAL A 197 13.09 10.73 25.35
C VAL A 197 14.31 10.30 26.19
N SER A 198 14.62 9.00 26.26
CA SER A 198 15.79 8.49 26.98
C SER A 198 17.13 8.71 26.26
N SER A 199 17.12 9.22 25.02
CA SER A 199 18.28 9.23 24.11
C SER A 199 18.99 10.60 23.97
N PHE A 200 18.95 11.49 24.96
CA PHE A 200 19.71 12.75 24.92
C PHE A 200 20.45 13.06 26.23
N PRO A 201 21.76 13.47 26.21
CA PRO A 201 22.81 13.19 25.22
C PRO A 201 24.14 12.74 25.87
N LEU A 202 24.83 11.73 25.32
CA LEU A 202 26.33 11.60 25.26
C LEU A 202 26.86 10.21 24.88
N ARG A 203 26.05 9.14 24.86
CA ARG A 203 26.57 7.77 24.61
C ARG A 203 26.38 7.23 23.19
N GLN A 204 25.81 8.02 22.29
CA GLN A 204 25.17 7.50 21.06
C GLN A 204 25.96 7.70 19.77
N LEU A 205 27.20 8.18 19.84
CA LEU A 205 28.06 8.27 18.64
C LEU A 205 28.79 6.95 18.33
N TYR A 206 28.78 5.95 19.23
CA TYR A 206 29.40 4.65 19.02
C TYR A 206 28.44 3.45 19.03
N ALA A 207 27.15 3.67 19.29
CA ALA A 207 26.10 2.64 19.35
C ALA A 207 25.08 2.78 18.21
N TYR A 208 25.53 3.15 17.01
CA TYR A 208 24.71 3.28 15.79
C TYR A 208 24.15 1.94 15.24
N GLY A 209 24.25 0.86 16.00
CA GLY A 209 23.61 -0.39 15.65
C GLY A 209 23.45 -1.23 16.89
N THR A 210 22.20 -1.51 17.28
CA THR A 210 21.74 -2.74 17.98
C THR A 210 20.38 -2.53 18.65
N THR A 211 19.32 -2.29 17.86
CA THR A 211 17.95 -2.78 18.18
C THR A 211 17.02 -2.81 16.96
N SER A 212 17.53 -2.64 15.73
CA SER A 212 16.72 -2.82 14.51
C SER A 212 16.45 -4.30 14.30
N LYS A 213 15.22 -4.74 14.59
CA LYS A 213 14.77 -6.09 14.26
C LYS A 213 14.39 -6.13 12.78
N SER A 214 15.00 -7.06 12.04
CA SER A 214 14.65 -7.29 10.64
C SER A 214 13.19 -7.76 10.53
N LEU A 215 12.41 -7.07 9.70
CA LEU A 215 11.02 -7.45 9.42
C LEU A 215 10.98 -8.52 8.33
N LYS A 216 10.10 -9.52 8.50
CA LYS A 216 9.84 -10.52 7.46
C LYS A 216 9.30 -9.84 6.20
N GLU A 217 9.76 -10.30 5.03
CA GLU A 217 9.34 -9.76 3.73
C GLU A 217 7.82 -9.86 3.53
N GLU A 218 7.24 -10.98 3.95
CA GLU A 218 5.80 -11.22 3.93
C GLU A 218 5.00 -10.21 4.75
N HIS A 219 5.50 -9.83 5.94
CA HIS A 219 4.85 -8.83 6.79
C HIS A 219 4.85 -7.45 6.13
N ILE A 220 5.96 -7.08 5.48
CA ILE A 220 6.11 -5.81 4.75
C ILE A 220 5.08 -5.73 3.62
N VAL A 221 5.07 -6.74 2.72
CA VAL A 221 4.18 -6.74 1.55
C VAL A 221 2.71 -6.81 1.96
N THR A 222 2.37 -7.69 2.90
CA THR A 222 0.98 -7.82 3.38
C THR A 222 0.47 -6.53 3.98
N THR A 223 1.27 -5.84 4.79
CA THR A 223 0.86 -4.58 5.46
C THR A 223 0.68 -3.47 4.43
N MET A 224 1.61 -3.34 3.48
CA MET A 224 1.53 -2.34 2.40
C MET A 224 0.32 -2.58 1.50
N PHE A 225 0.12 -3.80 1.02
CA PHE A 225 -1.00 -4.15 0.14
C PHE A 225 -2.35 -4.03 0.85
N ALA A 226 -2.46 -4.49 2.10
CA ALA A 226 -3.70 -4.40 2.86
C ALA A 226 -4.07 -2.94 3.17
N GLY A 227 -3.11 -2.10 3.55
CA GLY A 227 -3.37 -0.68 3.80
C GLY A 227 -3.86 0.07 2.57
N ASN A 228 -3.23 -0.14 1.41
CA ASN A 228 -3.74 0.40 0.15
C ASN A 228 -5.14 -0.13 -0.18
N PHE A 229 -5.36 -1.44 -0.02
CA PHE A 229 -6.65 -2.05 -0.30
C PHE A 229 -7.78 -1.47 0.56
N ILE A 230 -7.56 -1.24 1.86
CA ILE A 230 -8.49 -0.52 2.73
C ILE A 230 -8.82 0.87 2.15
N GLY A 231 -7.81 1.56 1.62
CA GLY A 231 -7.97 2.82 0.88
C GLY A 231 -8.85 2.69 -0.36
N ILE A 232 -8.63 1.67 -1.18
CA ILE A 232 -9.42 1.37 -2.38
C ILE A 232 -10.89 1.11 -2.04
N VAL A 233 -11.17 0.31 -1.00
CA VAL A 233 -12.55 0.01 -0.58
C VAL A 233 -13.29 1.30 -0.15
N CYS A 234 -12.59 2.18 0.56
CA CYS A 234 -13.15 3.45 1.02
C CYS A 234 -13.07 4.57 -0.03
N ALA A 235 -12.47 4.32 -1.19
CA ALA A 235 -12.31 5.34 -2.22
C ALA A 235 -13.66 5.64 -2.86
N ARG A 236 -14.17 6.84 -2.59
CA ARG A 236 -15.44 7.34 -3.12
C ARG A 236 -15.55 7.17 -4.64
N SER A 237 -14.53 7.59 -5.38
CA SER A 237 -14.55 7.60 -6.84
C SER A 237 -13.39 6.78 -7.40
N LEU A 238 -13.71 5.71 -8.14
CA LEU A 238 -12.71 4.88 -8.81
C LEU A 238 -12.93 4.87 -10.31
N HIS A 239 -12.09 5.59 -11.05
CA HIS A 239 -12.11 5.54 -12.52
C HIS A 239 -11.43 4.27 -13.02
N TYR A 240 -11.79 3.82 -14.22
CA TYR A 240 -11.23 2.62 -14.85
C TYR A 240 -9.69 2.54 -14.85
N GLN A 241 -8.99 3.67 -14.94
CA GLN A 241 -7.52 3.71 -14.90
C GLN A 241 -6.94 3.34 -13.53
N PHE A 242 -7.71 3.55 -12.45
CA PHE A 242 -7.29 3.30 -11.07
C PHE A 242 -7.26 1.81 -10.72
N TYR A 243 -7.69 0.93 -11.63
CA TYR A 243 -7.54 -0.51 -11.44
C TYR A 243 -6.07 -0.91 -11.27
N SER A 244 -5.15 -0.22 -11.96
CA SER A 244 -3.71 -0.44 -11.82
C SER A 244 -3.16 -0.17 -10.42
N TRP A 245 -3.90 0.58 -9.58
CA TRP A 245 -3.47 0.94 -8.22
C TRP A 245 -3.41 -0.25 -7.28
N TYR A 246 -4.14 -1.33 -7.57
CA TYR A 246 -4.23 -2.45 -6.65
C TYR A 246 -4.38 -3.81 -7.32
N PHE A 247 -4.57 -3.89 -8.64
CA PHE A 247 -4.65 -5.17 -9.36
C PHE A 247 -3.55 -6.16 -8.96
N PHE A 248 -2.29 -5.72 -8.98
CA PHE A 248 -1.13 -6.56 -8.62
C PHE A 248 -1.08 -6.97 -7.14
N SER A 249 -1.93 -6.40 -6.28
CA SER A 249 -2.06 -6.80 -4.88
C SER A 249 -3.20 -7.79 -4.65
N VAL A 250 -4.20 -7.87 -5.56
CA VAL A 250 -5.40 -8.71 -5.35
C VAL A 250 -5.06 -10.19 -5.20
N PRO A 251 -4.27 -10.83 -6.10
CA PRO A 251 -3.90 -12.24 -5.91
C PRO A 251 -3.17 -12.48 -4.60
N TYR A 252 -2.22 -11.60 -4.25
CA TYR A 252 -1.48 -11.69 -2.99
C TYR A 252 -2.42 -11.68 -1.77
N LEU A 253 -3.32 -10.69 -1.70
CA LEU A 253 -4.24 -10.54 -0.57
C LEU A 253 -5.19 -11.73 -0.46
N LEU A 254 -5.67 -12.27 -1.58
CA LEU A 254 -6.51 -13.46 -1.60
C LEU A 254 -5.80 -14.68 -1.01
N TRP A 255 -4.51 -14.87 -1.28
CA TRP A 255 -3.72 -15.96 -0.70
C TRP A 255 -3.36 -15.77 0.76
N LYS A 256 -3.41 -14.54 1.27
CA LYS A 256 -3.34 -14.26 2.71
C LYS A 256 -4.65 -14.56 3.46
N THR A 257 -5.75 -14.83 2.76
CA THR A 257 -7.02 -15.25 3.39
C THR A 257 -7.08 -16.77 3.61
N ARG A 258 -7.94 -17.23 4.53
CA ARG A 258 -8.23 -18.66 4.75
C ARG A 258 -9.20 -19.28 3.74
N PHE A 259 -9.55 -18.57 2.67
CA PHE A 259 -10.50 -19.08 1.67
C PHE A 259 -9.92 -20.26 0.88
N PRO A 260 -10.73 -21.24 0.45
CA PRO A 260 -10.27 -22.29 -0.45
C PRO A 260 -9.85 -21.70 -1.80
N THR A 261 -8.92 -22.38 -2.49
CA THR A 261 -8.34 -21.89 -3.76
C THR A 261 -9.40 -21.55 -4.81
N LEU A 262 -10.46 -22.36 -4.93
CA LEU A 262 -11.58 -22.10 -5.86
C LEU A 262 -12.24 -20.74 -5.57
N LEU A 263 -12.52 -20.44 -4.30
CA LEU A 263 -13.12 -19.17 -3.90
C LEU A 263 -12.17 -18.01 -4.17
N ARG A 264 -10.86 -18.16 -3.93
CA ARG A 264 -9.86 -17.13 -4.25
C ARG A 264 -9.88 -16.78 -5.74
N ILE A 265 -9.83 -17.79 -6.61
CA ILE A 265 -9.88 -17.60 -8.06
C ILE A 265 -11.22 -16.97 -8.48
N ALA A 266 -12.34 -17.43 -7.92
CA ALA A 266 -13.65 -16.86 -8.21
C ALA A 266 -13.73 -15.38 -7.82
N LEU A 267 -13.28 -15.00 -6.62
CA LEU A 267 -13.26 -13.60 -6.19
C LEU A 267 -12.36 -12.75 -7.09
N PHE A 268 -11.17 -13.24 -7.47
CA PHE A 268 -10.30 -12.56 -8.44
C PHE A 268 -10.98 -12.34 -9.79
N ALA A 269 -11.63 -13.37 -10.33
CA ALA A 269 -12.35 -13.28 -11.61
C ALA A 269 -13.54 -12.33 -11.54
N ILE A 270 -14.27 -12.30 -10.42
CA ILE A 270 -15.39 -11.35 -10.23
C ILE A 270 -14.87 -9.91 -10.18
N VAL A 271 -13.74 -9.64 -9.50
CA VAL A 271 -13.11 -8.31 -9.52
C VAL A 271 -12.77 -7.92 -10.96
N GLU A 272 -12.07 -8.78 -11.71
CA GLU A 272 -11.72 -8.51 -13.11
C GLU A 272 -12.97 -8.26 -13.97
N CYS A 273 -14.04 -9.04 -13.79
CA CYS A 273 -15.29 -8.86 -14.50
C CYS A 273 -15.92 -7.50 -14.20
N CYS A 274 -16.05 -7.12 -12.93
CA CYS A 274 -16.64 -5.85 -12.52
C CYS A 274 -15.89 -4.64 -13.09
N TRP A 275 -14.56 -4.72 -13.17
CA TRP A 275 -13.77 -3.67 -13.80
C TRP A 275 -13.94 -3.64 -15.32
N ASN A 276 -14.26 -4.75 -15.98
CA ASN A 276 -14.44 -4.78 -17.44
C ASN A 276 -15.85 -4.36 -17.91
N VAL A 277 -16.85 -4.29 -17.03
CA VAL A 277 -18.18 -3.74 -17.35
C VAL A 277 -18.09 -2.25 -17.69
N TYR A 278 -18.56 -1.86 -18.88
CA TYR A 278 -18.54 -0.48 -19.37
C TYR A 278 -19.85 -0.11 -20.08
N PRO A 279 -20.51 1.01 -19.71
CA PRO A 279 -20.27 1.82 -18.49
C PRO A 279 -20.60 1.03 -17.21
N SER A 280 -20.08 1.48 -16.07
CA SER A 280 -20.38 0.86 -14.78
C SER A 280 -21.87 1.02 -14.46
N ASN A 281 -22.45 0.01 -13.81
CA ASN A 281 -23.84 0.05 -13.36
C ASN A 281 -23.94 -0.28 -11.87
N SER A 282 -25.12 -0.10 -11.29
CA SER A 282 -25.36 -0.31 -9.86
C SER A 282 -25.02 -1.73 -9.41
N TYR A 283 -25.34 -2.73 -10.22
CA TYR A 283 -25.07 -4.14 -9.90
C TYR A 283 -23.57 -4.45 -9.89
N SER A 284 -22.83 -4.08 -10.93
CA SER A 284 -21.39 -4.34 -11.01
C SER A 284 -20.62 -3.64 -9.88
N SER A 285 -21.06 -2.44 -9.50
CA SER A 285 -20.47 -1.69 -8.40
C SER A 285 -20.80 -2.29 -7.03
N ALA A 286 -22.04 -2.71 -6.79
CA ALA A 286 -22.43 -3.36 -5.55
C ALA A 286 -21.71 -4.71 -5.39
N ILE A 287 -21.61 -5.51 -6.46
CA ILE A 287 -20.87 -6.77 -6.46
C ILE A 287 -19.38 -6.52 -6.18
N LEU A 288 -18.76 -5.51 -6.80
CA LEU A 288 -17.37 -5.16 -6.56
C LEU A 288 -17.13 -4.82 -5.08
N LEU A 289 -17.99 -3.98 -4.49
CA LEU A 289 -17.90 -3.62 -3.07
C LEU A 289 -18.10 -4.85 -2.17
N CYS A 290 -19.08 -5.71 -2.45
CA CYS A 290 -19.29 -6.95 -1.70
C CYS A 290 -18.05 -7.85 -1.74
N VAL A 291 -17.44 -8.04 -2.91
CA VAL A 291 -16.21 -8.84 -3.05
C VAL A 291 -15.05 -8.20 -2.31
N HIS A 292 -14.90 -6.87 -2.39
CA HIS A 292 -13.88 -6.16 -1.63
C HIS A 292 -14.04 -6.33 -0.11
N LEU A 293 -15.27 -6.24 0.39
CA LEU A 293 -15.59 -6.47 1.80
C LEU A 293 -15.33 -7.92 2.22
N LEU A 294 -15.64 -8.91 1.35
CA LEU A 294 -15.31 -10.31 1.60
C LEU A 294 -13.80 -10.54 1.69
N ILE A 295 -13.00 -9.91 0.83
CA ILE A 295 -11.54 -9.98 0.89
C ILE A 295 -11.03 -9.34 2.19
N LEU A 296 -11.52 -8.15 2.56
CA LEU A 296 -11.16 -7.50 3.82
C LEU A 296 -11.51 -8.36 5.03
N TRP A 297 -12.69 -8.97 5.03
CA TRP A 297 -13.14 -9.89 6.07
C TRP A 297 -12.26 -11.13 6.14
N GLY A 298 -11.88 -11.71 5.00
CA GLY A 298 -10.94 -12.83 4.92
C GLY A 298 -9.57 -12.48 5.53
N LEU A 299 -9.05 -11.29 5.25
CA LEU A 299 -7.81 -10.77 5.85
C LEU A 299 -7.98 -10.51 7.35
N TRP A 300 -9.16 -10.07 7.78
CA TRP A 300 -9.48 -9.84 9.19
C TRP A 300 -9.58 -11.14 10.01
N ILE A 301 -9.99 -12.26 9.42
CA ILE A 301 -10.04 -13.55 10.14
C ILE A 301 -8.70 -14.28 10.11
N ALA A 302 -7.87 -14.06 9.08
CA ALA A 302 -6.55 -14.67 8.97
C ALA A 302 -5.70 -14.43 10.25
N PRO A 303 -5.00 -15.43 10.78
CA PRO A 303 -4.25 -15.28 12.02
C PRO A 303 -3.14 -14.23 11.84
N PRO A 304 -2.86 -13.41 12.85
CA PRO A 304 -1.68 -12.55 12.81
C PRO A 304 -0.42 -13.41 12.76
N GLU A 305 0.54 -13.02 11.94
CA GLU A 305 1.84 -13.67 11.83
C GLU A 305 2.89 -12.88 12.60
N TYR A 306 3.87 -13.60 13.16
CA TYR A 306 4.98 -12.97 13.86
C TYR A 306 5.85 -12.17 12.87
N PRO A 307 6.04 -10.85 13.07
CA PRO A 307 6.52 -9.95 12.04
C PRO A 307 8.04 -9.88 11.89
N TYR A 308 8.81 -10.42 12.85
CA TYR A 308 10.27 -10.32 12.87
C TYR A 308 10.93 -11.62 12.42
N VAL A 309 12.06 -11.52 11.73
CA VAL A 309 12.89 -12.69 11.42
C VAL A 309 13.45 -13.25 12.73
N ASP A 310 13.28 -14.56 12.95
CA ASP A 310 13.83 -15.20 14.14
C ASP A 310 15.36 -15.31 13.99
N ASP A 311 16.13 -14.78 14.95
CA ASP A 311 17.61 -14.85 14.98
C ASP A 311 18.16 -16.29 15.11
N LYS A 312 17.29 -17.30 15.14
CA LYS A 312 17.66 -18.71 15.21
C LYS A 312 17.43 -19.40 13.87
N THR A 313 18.44 -19.36 13.00
CA THR A 313 18.69 -20.48 12.08
C THR A 313 20.14 -20.97 12.24
N PRO A 314 20.36 -22.29 12.38
CA PRO A 314 21.65 -22.85 12.72
C PRO A 314 22.62 -22.76 11.55
N SER A 315 23.89 -22.56 11.88
CA SER A 315 25.03 -22.77 11.00
C SER A 315 24.78 -23.95 10.07
N ARG A 316 24.62 -23.65 8.77
CA ARG A 316 24.55 -24.62 7.69
C ARG A 316 25.74 -25.57 7.85
N LYS A 317 25.50 -26.78 8.38
CA LYS A 317 26.51 -27.84 8.44
C LYS A 317 27.05 -28.00 7.02
N LYS A 318 28.30 -27.59 6.80
CA LYS A 318 29.09 -28.06 5.67
C LYS A 318 29.09 -29.59 5.79
N LYS A 319 28.37 -30.26 4.90
CA LYS A 319 28.64 -31.67 4.63
C LYS A 319 29.99 -31.69 3.92
N ASN A 320 30.97 -32.26 4.60
CA ASN A 320 32.17 -32.82 3.99
C ASN A 320 31.77 -33.90 2.98
#